data_AF-P70379-F1
#
_entry.id   AF-P70379-F1
#
_cell.length_a   1.000
_cell.length_b   1.000
_cell.length_c   1.000
_cell.angle_alpha   90.00
_cell.angle_beta   90.00
_cell.angle_gamma   90.00
#
_symmetry.space_group_name_H-M   'P 1'
#
loop_
_entity.id
_entity.type
_entity.pdbx_description
1 polymer ?
#
loop_
_entity_poly.entity_id
_entity_poly.type
_entity_poly.pdbx_seq_one_letter_code
_entity_poly.pdbx_strand_id
1 'polypeptide(L)'
;MAAAIASGLIRQKRQAREQHWDRPSASRRRSSPSKNRGLFNGNLVDIFSKVRIFGLKKRRLRRQDPQLKGIVTRLYCRQGYYLQMHPDGALDGTKDDSTNSTLFNLIPVGLRVVAIQGVKTGLYIAMNGEGYLYPSELFTPECKFKESVFENYYVIYSSMLYRQQESGRAWFLGLNKEGQVMKGNRVKKTKPAAHFLPKPLEVAMYREPSLHDVGETVPKAGVTPSKSTSASAIMNGGKPVNKCKTT
;
A
#
# COMPACT_ATOMS: atom_id res chain seq x y z
N MET A 1 -26.84 -10.38 -8.30
CA MET A 1 -26.28 -11.66 -8.82
C MET A 1 -24.75 -11.76 -8.74
N ALA A 2 -23.98 -10.69 -8.93
CA ALA A 2 -22.50 -10.78 -8.95
C ALA A 2 -21.82 -11.16 -7.61
N ALA A 3 -22.40 -10.81 -6.46
CA ALA A 3 -21.82 -11.11 -5.14
C ALA A 3 -21.76 -12.62 -4.79
N ALA A 4 -22.63 -13.43 -5.39
CA ALA A 4 -22.71 -14.88 -5.13
C ALA A 4 -21.53 -15.67 -5.75
N ILE A 5 -20.99 -15.21 -6.88
CA ILE A 5 -19.88 -15.89 -7.57
C ILE A 5 -18.55 -15.68 -6.83
N ALA A 6 -18.34 -14.49 -6.26
CA ALA A 6 -17.13 -14.18 -5.48
C ALA A 6 -17.07 -14.90 -4.13
N SER A 7 -18.22 -15.32 -3.57
CA SER A 7 -18.31 -16.01 -2.27
C SER A 7 -18.07 -17.52 -2.38
N GLY A 8 -18.35 -18.15 -3.52
CA GLY A 8 -18.03 -19.56 -3.79
C GLY A 8 -16.52 -19.86 -3.83
N LEU A 9 -15.74 -19.02 -4.52
CA LEU A 9 -14.29 -19.16 -4.66
C LEU A 9 -13.51 -19.02 -3.33
N ILE A 10 -14.08 -18.33 -2.34
CA ILE A 10 -13.46 -18.17 -1.00
C ILE A 10 -13.57 -19.47 -0.18
N ARG A 11 -14.67 -20.23 -0.33
CA ARG A 11 -14.87 -21.49 0.40
C ARG A 11 -13.91 -22.59 -0.09
N GLN A 12 -13.75 -22.73 -1.40
CA GLN A 12 -12.84 -23.74 -1.97
C GLN A 12 -11.38 -23.50 -1.55
N LYS A 13 -10.93 -22.24 -1.50
CA LYS A 13 -9.55 -21.91 -1.11
C LYS A 13 -9.26 -22.05 0.39
N ARG A 14 -10.29 -22.01 1.25
CA ARG A 14 -10.17 -22.33 2.69
C ARG A 14 -10.14 -23.84 2.95
N GLN A 15 -11.01 -24.59 2.28
CA GLN A 15 -11.05 -26.06 2.40
C GLN A 15 -9.75 -26.72 1.91
N ALA A 16 -9.13 -26.18 0.85
CA ALA A 16 -7.82 -26.65 0.36
C ALA A 16 -6.65 -26.32 1.30
N ARG A 17 -6.80 -25.32 2.18
CA ARG A 17 -5.82 -25.06 3.25
C ARG A 17 -6.06 -26.04 4.40
N GLU A 18 -7.28 -26.16 4.91
CA GLU A 18 -7.55 -26.98 6.11
C GLU A 18 -7.19 -28.47 5.96
N GLN A 19 -7.13 -29.01 4.74
CA GLN A 19 -6.68 -30.39 4.49
C GLN A 19 -5.15 -30.61 4.56
N HIS A 20 -4.33 -29.57 4.77
CA HIS A 20 -2.86 -29.68 4.78
C HIS A 20 -2.20 -29.29 6.13
N TRP A 21 -2.94 -29.34 7.24
CA TRP A 21 -2.41 -28.94 8.56
C TRP A 21 -1.81 -30.10 9.37
N ASP A 22 -1.92 -31.33 8.89
CA ASP A 22 -1.35 -32.53 9.53
C ASP A 22 -0.11 -33.08 8.79
N ARG A 23 0.91 -32.24 8.58
CA ARG A 23 2.22 -32.74 8.09
C ARG A 23 3.36 -32.32 9.02
N PRO A 24 3.92 -33.24 9.84
CA PRO A 24 5.03 -32.93 10.71
C PRO A 24 6.30 -32.60 9.90
N SER A 25 7.08 -31.64 10.38
CA SER A 25 8.31 -31.19 9.71
C SER A 25 9.35 -32.31 9.70
N ALA A 26 9.70 -32.82 8.52
CA ALA A 26 10.78 -33.78 8.37
C ALA A 26 12.14 -33.06 8.39
N SER A 27 12.64 -32.77 9.59
CA SER A 27 14.07 -32.55 9.82
C SER A 27 14.78 -33.91 9.72
N ARG A 28 15.22 -34.29 8.51
CA ARG A 28 16.24 -35.33 8.33
C ARG A 28 17.46 -34.72 7.66
N ARG A 29 18.43 -34.34 8.50
CA ARG A 29 19.84 -34.21 8.11
C ARG A 29 20.27 -35.56 7.54
N ARG A 30 20.51 -35.63 6.23
CA ARG A 30 21.18 -36.77 5.59
C ARG A 30 22.68 -36.56 5.71
N SER A 31 23.35 -37.44 6.45
CA SER A 31 24.81 -37.58 6.48
C SER A 31 25.29 -38.21 5.17
N SER A 32 26.28 -37.58 4.55
CA SER A 32 27.02 -38.09 3.39
C SER A 32 27.94 -39.27 3.76
N PRO A 33 28.02 -40.35 2.97
CA PRO A 33 28.94 -41.47 3.22
C PRO A 33 30.37 -41.14 2.75
N SER A 34 31.35 -41.50 3.59
CA SER A 34 32.79 -41.47 3.31
C SER A 34 33.30 -42.77 2.66
N LYS A 35 34.50 -42.69 2.04
CA LYS A 35 35.34 -43.74 1.41
C LYS A 35 35.06 -43.90 -0.10
N ASN A 36 36.04 -43.93 -1.01
CA ASN A 36 37.38 -44.47 -0.89
C ASN A 36 38.37 -43.86 -1.91
N ARG A 37 39.65 -44.05 -1.61
CA ARG A 37 40.89 -43.61 -2.27
C ARG A 37 40.96 -43.91 -3.78
N GLY A 38 41.65 -43.03 -4.51
CA GLY A 38 42.18 -43.30 -5.85
C GLY A 38 43.00 -42.13 -6.35
N LEU A 39 44.33 -42.25 -6.26
CA LEU A 39 45.32 -41.34 -6.81
C LEU A 39 45.09 -41.13 -8.31
N PHE A 40 45.19 -39.90 -8.81
CA PHE A 40 45.94 -39.56 -10.03
C PHE A 40 46.22 -38.05 -10.04
N ASN A 41 47.50 -37.73 -9.84
CA ASN A 41 48.08 -36.43 -10.13
C ASN A 41 48.06 -36.21 -11.65
N GLY A 42 47.57 -35.08 -12.10
CA GLY A 42 47.60 -34.70 -13.51
C GLY A 42 47.04 -33.31 -13.72
N ASN A 43 47.93 -32.36 -13.94
CA ASN A 43 47.65 -31.00 -14.36
C ASN A 43 46.63 -30.97 -15.51
N LEU A 44 45.47 -30.37 -15.28
CA LEU A 44 44.59 -29.84 -16.32
C LEU A 44 44.28 -28.38 -16.01
N VAL A 45 45.36 -27.59 -16.01
CA VAL A 45 45.30 -26.21 -16.48
C VAL A 45 45.17 -26.28 -18.00
N ASP A 46 44.34 -25.41 -18.55
CA ASP A 46 43.98 -25.28 -19.97
C ASP A 46 43.10 -26.39 -20.56
N ILE A 47 41.82 -26.06 -20.80
CA ILE A 47 41.03 -26.42 -21.99
C ILE A 47 39.62 -25.80 -21.79
N PHE A 48 39.40 -24.66 -22.44
CA PHE A 48 38.17 -24.22 -23.13
C PHE A 48 38.15 -22.70 -23.26
N SER A 49 39.15 -22.20 -23.99
CA SER A 49 39.12 -20.92 -24.67
C SER A 49 38.12 -20.99 -25.83
N LYS A 50 37.29 -19.95 -25.95
CA LYS A 50 36.55 -19.55 -27.17
C LYS A 50 35.43 -20.49 -27.64
N VAL A 51 34.26 -20.41 -27.00
CA VAL A 51 32.99 -20.51 -27.73
C VAL A 51 32.37 -19.12 -27.81
N ARG A 52 32.53 -18.49 -28.97
CA ARG A 52 31.85 -17.26 -29.37
C ARG A 52 30.39 -17.63 -29.65
N ILE A 53 29.58 -17.72 -28.60
CA ILE A 53 28.14 -17.90 -28.74
C ILE A 53 27.58 -16.62 -29.35
N PHE A 54 27.08 -16.80 -30.57
CA PHE A 54 26.38 -15.83 -31.40
C PHE A 54 25.51 -14.87 -30.58
N GLY A 55 25.68 -13.57 -30.88
CA GLY A 55 24.89 -12.49 -30.31
C GLY A 55 23.40 -12.67 -30.59
N LEU A 56 22.72 -13.33 -29.66
CA LEU A 56 21.29 -13.14 -29.47
C LEU A 56 21.10 -11.70 -28.98
N LYS A 57 20.85 -10.79 -29.94
CA LYS A 57 20.06 -9.58 -29.69
C LYS A 57 18.72 -10.05 -29.09
N LYS A 58 18.68 -10.24 -27.77
CA LYS A 58 17.44 -10.26 -27.00
C LYS A 58 16.78 -8.92 -27.29
N ARG A 59 15.87 -8.90 -28.27
CA ARG A 59 14.80 -7.91 -28.34
C ARG A 59 14.23 -7.86 -26.93
N ARG A 60 14.52 -6.79 -26.19
CA ARG A 60 13.89 -6.51 -24.91
C ARG A 60 12.41 -6.41 -25.24
N LEU A 61 11.66 -7.50 -25.00
CA LEU A 61 10.21 -7.45 -24.96
C LEU A 61 9.89 -6.28 -24.05
N ARG A 62 9.28 -5.22 -24.59
CA ARG A 62 8.88 -4.06 -23.81
C ARG A 62 8.11 -4.61 -22.62
N ARG A 63 8.71 -4.51 -21.42
CA ARG A 63 8.03 -4.88 -20.18
C ARG A 63 6.84 -3.92 -20.11
N GLN A 64 5.65 -4.41 -20.44
CA GLN A 64 4.44 -3.67 -20.18
C GLN A 64 4.38 -3.49 -18.67
N ASP A 65 4.20 -2.24 -18.22
CA ASP A 65 4.02 -1.97 -16.80
C ASP A 65 2.87 -2.85 -16.26
N PRO A 66 3.00 -3.43 -15.06
CA PRO A 66 1.93 -4.21 -14.47
C PRO A 66 0.64 -3.39 -14.43
N GLN A 67 -0.40 -3.88 -15.12
CA GLN A 67 -1.72 -3.27 -15.10
C GLN A 67 -2.62 -4.06 -14.15
N LEU A 68 -3.15 -3.37 -13.15
CA LEU A 68 -4.11 -3.88 -12.19
C LEU A 68 -5.52 -3.68 -12.71
N LYS A 69 -6.34 -4.72 -12.68
CA LYS A 69 -7.76 -4.65 -13.07
C LYS A 69 -8.62 -4.27 -11.87
N GLY A 70 -8.95 -3.00 -11.73
CA GLY A 70 -9.83 -2.49 -10.67
C GLY A 70 -11.22 -2.14 -11.19
N ILE A 71 -11.98 -1.41 -10.36
CA ILE A 71 -13.31 -0.90 -10.72
C ILE A 71 -13.45 0.57 -10.32
N VAL A 72 -14.24 1.31 -11.07
CA VAL A 72 -14.81 2.57 -10.63
C VAL A 72 -16.13 2.23 -9.95
N THR A 73 -16.32 2.66 -8.70
CA THR A 73 -17.48 2.26 -7.89
C THR A 73 -17.92 3.39 -6.98
N ARG A 74 -19.20 3.37 -6.58
CA ARG A 74 -19.66 4.07 -5.38
C ARG A 74 -19.62 3.11 -4.19
N LEU A 75 -19.42 3.63 -2.98
CA LEU A 75 -19.47 2.84 -1.75
C LEU A 75 -20.66 3.29 -0.90
N TYR A 76 -21.75 2.52 -0.94
CA TYR A 76 -22.95 2.82 -0.16
C TYR A 76 -22.87 2.20 1.23
N CYS A 77 -22.78 3.01 2.27
CA CYS A 77 -22.79 2.56 3.65
C CYS A 77 -24.20 2.14 4.08
N ARG A 78 -24.31 1.06 4.85
CA ARG A 78 -25.58 0.58 5.45
C ARG A 78 -26.29 1.64 6.28
N GLN A 79 -25.57 2.65 6.76
CA GLN A 79 -26.10 3.80 7.51
C GLN A 79 -26.97 4.74 6.66
N GLY A 80 -27.04 4.56 5.34
CA GLY A 80 -27.93 5.32 4.46
C GLY A 80 -27.23 6.39 3.62
N TYR A 81 -25.89 6.32 3.47
CA TYR A 81 -25.08 7.35 2.80
C TYR A 81 -24.10 6.70 1.83
N TYR A 82 -23.88 7.34 0.68
CA TYR A 82 -22.71 7.12 -0.15
C TYR A 82 -21.51 7.79 0.48
N LEU A 83 -20.38 7.08 0.56
CA LEU A 83 -19.10 7.70 0.89
C LEU A 83 -18.81 8.78 -0.16
N GLN A 84 -18.32 9.93 0.31
CA GLN A 84 -17.94 11.05 -0.54
C GLN A 84 -16.56 11.56 -0.13
N MET A 85 -15.79 12.00 -1.13
CA MET A 85 -14.58 12.78 -0.94
C MET A 85 -14.75 14.15 -1.58
N HIS A 86 -14.63 15.19 -0.76
CA HIS A 86 -14.70 16.57 -1.20
C HIS A 86 -13.40 17.03 -1.90
N PRO A 87 -13.43 18.12 -2.69
CA PRO A 87 -12.24 18.63 -3.36
C PRO A 87 -11.07 19.00 -2.44
N ASP A 88 -11.35 19.34 -1.18
CA ASP A 88 -10.37 19.60 -0.12
C ASP A 88 -9.80 18.32 0.52
N GLY A 89 -10.29 17.15 0.11
CA GLY A 89 -9.93 15.84 0.65
C GLY A 89 -10.73 15.41 1.88
N ALA A 90 -11.67 16.23 2.37
CA ALA A 90 -12.55 15.85 3.47
C ALA A 90 -13.43 14.65 3.08
N LEU A 91 -13.64 13.75 4.04
CA LEU A 91 -14.44 12.53 3.85
C LEU A 91 -15.68 12.58 4.73
N ASP A 92 -16.83 12.29 4.12
CA ASP A 92 -18.12 12.16 4.78
C ASP A 92 -19.05 11.27 3.96
N GLY A 93 -20.33 11.32 4.30
CA GLY A 93 -21.41 10.56 3.69
C GLY A 93 -22.48 11.50 3.18
N THR A 94 -22.91 11.27 1.94
CA THR A 94 -23.99 12.02 1.29
C THR A 94 -25.13 11.08 0.88
N LYS A 95 -26.35 11.61 0.77
CA LYS A 95 -27.47 10.89 0.17
C LYS A 95 -27.53 11.04 -1.35
N ASP A 96 -26.78 12.00 -1.89
CA ASP A 96 -26.76 12.33 -3.31
C ASP A 96 -25.65 11.56 -4.05
N ASP A 97 -26.02 10.72 -5.01
CA ASP A 97 -25.08 9.98 -5.87
C ASP A 97 -24.85 10.61 -7.24
N SER A 98 -25.45 11.76 -7.53
CA SER A 98 -25.31 12.45 -8.81
C SER A 98 -23.91 13.02 -9.03
N THR A 99 -23.19 13.34 -7.95
CA THR A 99 -21.88 13.97 -8.01
C THR A 99 -20.73 12.97 -8.16
N ASN A 100 -19.71 13.36 -8.93
CA ASN A 100 -18.47 12.60 -9.09
C ASN A 100 -17.64 12.50 -7.80
N SER A 101 -18.00 13.26 -6.76
CA SER A 101 -17.36 13.20 -5.44
C SER A 101 -17.62 11.86 -4.72
N THR A 102 -18.63 11.09 -5.15
CA THR A 102 -18.96 9.75 -4.63
C THR A 102 -18.28 8.60 -5.38
N LEU A 103 -17.54 8.91 -6.46
CA LEU A 103 -16.86 7.92 -7.29
C LEU A 103 -15.45 7.64 -6.76
N PHE A 104 -15.15 6.35 -6.59
CA PHE A 104 -13.85 5.87 -6.16
C PHE A 104 -13.27 4.83 -7.11
N ASN A 105 -11.97 4.91 -7.34
CA ASN A 105 -11.18 3.83 -7.92
C ASN A 105 -10.88 2.83 -6.81
N LEU A 106 -11.38 1.61 -6.97
CA LEU A 106 -11.06 0.48 -6.10
C LEU A 106 -9.98 -0.36 -6.78
N ILE A 107 -8.73 -0.13 -6.38
CA ILE A 107 -7.54 -0.66 -7.05
C ILE A 107 -7.00 -1.86 -6.26
N PRO A 108 -6.95 -3.07 -6.83
CA PRO A 108 -6.45 -4.25 -6.11
C PRO A 108 -4.92 -4.21 -6.02
N VAL A 109 -4.39 -3.97 -4.82
CA VAL A 109 -2.94 -3.87 -4.53
C VAL A 109 -2.39 -5.11 -3.82
N GLY A 110 -3.20 -6.17 -3.73
CA GLY A 110 -2.83 -7.45 -3.15
C GLY A 110 -4.02 -8.40 -3.04
N LEU A 111 -3.78 -9.62 -2.53
CA LEU A 111 -4.85 -10.59 -2.31
C LEU A 111 -5.82 -10.07 -1.25
N ARG A 112 -7.02 -9.67 -1.67
CA ARG A 112 -8.04 -9.04 -0.80
C ARG A 112 -7.56 -7.75 -0.14
N VAL A 113 -6.66 -7.03 -0.83
CA VAL A 113 -6.18 -5.73 -0.38
C VAL A 113 -6.42 -4.73 -1.49
N VAL A 114 -7.07 -3.63 -1.15
CA VAL A 114 -7.43 -2.56 -2.07
C VAL A 114 -6.86 -1.23 -1.61
N ALA A 115 -6.51 -0.38 -2.57
CA ALA A 115 -6.42 1.06 -2.37
C ALA A 115 -7.76 1.68 -2.79
N ILE A 116 -8.19 2.71 -2.06
CA ILE A 116 -9.42 3.46 -2.33
C ILE A 116 -9.01 4.88 -2.68
N GLN A 117 -9.24 5.31 -3.92
CA GLN A 117 -8.84 6.63 -4.40
C GLN A 117 -10.05 7.41 -4.91
N GLY A 118 -10.22 8.67 -4.51
CA GLY A 118 -11.28 9.53 -5.05
C GLY A 118 -11.03 9.83 -6.52
N VAL A 119 -12.01 9.58 -7.40
CA VAL A 119 -11.86 9.81 -8.85
C VAL A 119 -11.63 11.28 -9.15
N LYS A 120 -12.36 12.16 -8.46
CA LYS A 120 -12.31 13.61 -8.69
C LYS A 120 -11.01 14.26 -8.19
N THR A 121 -10.49 13.80 -7.06
CA THR A 121 -9.33 14.43 -6.37
C THR A 121 -8.01 13.74 -6.66
N GLY A 122 -8.03 12.45 -7.04
CA GLY A 122 -6.82 11.63 -7.13
C GLY A 122 -6.22 11.24 -5.78
N LEU A 123 -6.83 11.64 -4.66
CA LEU A 123 -6.33 11.36 -3.31
C LEU A 123 -6.74 9.94 -2.88
N TYR A 124 -5.81 9.24 -2.23
CA TYR A 124 -6.08 7.98 -1.55
C TYR A 124 -6.72 8.22 -0.19
N ILE A 125 -7.64 7.36 0.21
CA ILE A 125 -8.03 7.25 1.61
C ILE A 125 -6.91 6.50 2.33
N ALA A 126 -6.46 7.01 3.46
CA ALA A 126 -5.48 6.38 4.35
C ALA A 126 -6.01 6.38 5.78
N MET A 127 -5.50 5.47 6.61
CA MET A 127 -5.80 5.44 8.04
C MET A 127 -4.51 5.46 8.84
N ASN A 128 -4.34 6.48 9.68
CA ASN A 128 -3.12 6.67 10.46
C ASN A 128 -3.05 5.76 11.70
N GLY A 129 -1.89 5.75 12.36
CA GLY A 129 -1.64 4.97 13.59
C GLY A 129 -2.53 5.30 14.78
N GLU A 130 -3.21 6.45 14.77
CA GLU A 130 -4.21 6.80 15.78
C GLU A 130 -5.61 6.30 15.42
N GLY A 131 -5.84 5.94 14.15
CA GLY A 131 -7.10 5.45 13.61
C GLY A 131 -7.95 6.52 12.94
N TYR A 132 -7.42 7.71 12.70
CA TYR A 132 -8.09 8.72 11.89
C TYR A 132 -7.94 8.38 10.41
N LEU A 133 -9.03 8.56 9.68
CA LEU A 133 -9.03 8.49 8.23
C LEU A 133 -8.64 9.87 7.70
N TYR A 134 -7.77 9.88 6.70
CA TYR A 134 -7.27 11.12 6.11
C TYR A 134 -6.99 10.93 4.62
N PRO A 135 -7.05 11.99 3.81
CA PRO A 135 -6.65 11.95 2.42
C PRO A 135 -5.12 11.95 2.27
N SER A 136 -4.59 11.11 1.39
CA SER A 136 -3.16 11.03 1.08
C SER A 136 -2.93 11.18 -0.42
N GLU A 137 -2.03 12.08 -0.81
CA GLU A 137 -1.58 12.21 -2.20
C GLU A 137 -0.74 11.01 -2.64
N LEU A 138 0.14 10.55 -1.74
CA LEU A 138 1.02 9.41 -1.99
C LEU A 138 0.37 8.10 -1.56
N PHE A 139 0.66 7.05 -2.32
CA PHE A 139 0.26 5.70 -1.94
C PHE A 139 1.24 5.14 -0.91
N THR A 140 0.83 5.12 0.34
CA THR A 140 1.61 4.59 1.47
C THR A 140 1.02 3.26 1.97
N PRO A 141 1.73 2.52 2.84
CA PRO A 141 1.16 1.38 3.56
C PRO A 141 -0.15 1.68 4.31
N GLU A 142 -0.37 2.93 4.76
CA GLU A 142 -1.62 3.38 5.42
C GLU A 142 -2.82 3.45 4.46
N CYS A 143 -2.57 3.49 3.14
CA CYS A 143 -3.60 3.49 2.10
C CYS A 143 -4.14 2.08 1.78
N LYS A 144 -3.54 1.03 2.37
CA LYS A 144 -3.90 -0.37 2.09
C LYS A 144 -5.01 -0.84 3.03
N PHE A 145 -6.17 -1.15 2.45
CA PHE A 145 -7.29 -1.73 3.16
C PHE A 145 -7.49 -3.19 2.80
N LYS A 146 -7.56 -4.05 3.81
CA LYS A 146 -8.03 -5.42 3.64
C LYS A 146 -9.54 -5.42 3.47
N GLU A 147 -10.01 -5.82 2.30
CA GLU A 147 -11.42 -6.07 2.05
C GLU A 147 -11.83 -7.44 2.62
N SER A 148 -13.01 -7.51 3.21
CA SER A 148 -13.60 -8.76 3.70
C SER A 148 -15.10 -8.70 3.56
N VAL A 149 -15.72 -9.87 3.43
CA VAL A 149 -17.18 -9.96 3.37
C VAL A 149 -17.73 -10.19 4.77
N PHE A 150 -18.86 -9.55 5.08
CA PHE A 150 -19.64 -9.74 6.30
C PHE A 150 -21.04 -10.24 5.93
N GLU A 151 -21.48 -11.32 6.59
CA GLU A 151 -22.78 -11.99 6.35
C GLU A 151 -23.07 -12.30 4.86
N ASN A 152 -22.03 -12.54 4.07
CA ASN A 152 -22.10 -12.79 2.62
C ASN A 152 -22.74 -11.66 1.79
N TYR A 153 -22.94 -10.48 2.37
CA TYR A 153 -23.68 -9.40 1.72
C TYR A 153 -22.89 -8.08 1.74
N TYR A 154 -22.37 -7.67 2.90
CA TYR A 154 -21.63 -6.42 3.03
C TYR A 154 -20.13 -6.62 2.82
N VAL A 155 -19.46 -5.59 2.31
CA VAL A 155 -18.00 -5.50 2.29
C VAL A 155 -17.57 -4.58 3.42
N ILE A 156 -16.52 -4.98 4.13
CA ILE A 156 -15.87 -4.20 5.17
C ILE A 156 -14.41 -3.97 4.77
N TYR A 157 -13.89 -2.78 5.05
CA TYR A 157 -12.51 -2.39 4.74
C TYR A 157 -11.77 -2.14 6.05
N SER A 158 -10.74 -2.92 6.33
CA SER A 158 -9.92 -2.77 7.54
C SER A 158 -8.50 -2.33 7.24
N SER A 159 -7.90 -1.55 8.14
CA SER A 159 -6.48 -1.21 8.02
C SER A 159 -5.63 -2.48 7.93
N MET A 160 -4.66 -2.47 7.01
CA MET A 160 -3.65 -3.51 6.93
C MET A 160 -2.65 -3.43 8.08
N LEU A 161 -2.39 -2.23 8.61
CA LEU A 161 -1.36 -1.98 9.63
C LEU A 161 -1.94 -1.98 11.04
N TYR A 162 -3.08 -1.31 11.25
CA TYR A 162 -3.51 -0.93 12.60
C TYR A 162 -4.64 -1.80 13.13
N ARG A 163 -4.45 -2.27 14.37
CA ARG A 163 -5.36 -3.13 15.12
C ARG A 163 -5.26 -2.79 16.61
N GLN A 164 -6.27 -3.17 17.38
CA GLN A 164 -6.18 -3.13 18.84
C GLN A 164 -5.07 -4.08 19.31
N GLN A 165 -4.11 -3.58 20.09
CA GLN A 165 -2.93 -4.35 20.50
C GLN A 165 -3.27 -5.60 21.31
N GLU A 166 -4.15 -5.48 22.31
CA GLU A 166 -4.52 -6.59 23.19
C GLU A 166 -5.48 -7.58 22.52
N SER A 167 -6.57 -7.07 21.94
CA SER A 167 -7.65 -7.91 21.40
C SER A 167 -7.38 -8.43 19.97
N GLY A 168 -6.42 -7.85 19.24
CA GLY A 168 -6.21 -8.13 17.81
C GLY A 168 -7.32 -7.61 16.88
N ARG A 169 -8.32 -6.92 17.44
CA ARG A 169 -9.49 -6.39 16.71
C ARG A 169 -9.05 -5.37 15.67
N ALA A 170 -9.43 -5.60 14.41
CA ALA A 170 -9.10 -4.69 13.32
C ALA A 170 -9.79 -3.32 13.48
N TRP A 171 -9.19 -2.30 12.87
CA TRP A 171 -9.80 -0.99 12.70
C TRP A 171 -10.39 -0.88 11.30
N PHE A 172 -11.55 -0.24 11.17
CA PHE A 172 -12.34 -0.27 9.95
C PHE A 172 -12.68 1.12 9.45
N LEU A 173 -12.79 1.28 8.13
CA LEU A 173 -13.50 2.39 7.52
C LEU A 173 -14.98 2.33 7.96
N GLY A 174 -15.58 3.46 8.30
CA GLY A 174 -17.00 3.51 8.63
C GLY A 174 -17.58 4.91 8.82
N LEU A 175 -18.90 4.99 8.68
CA LEU A 175 -19.69 6.20 8.88
C LEU A 175 -20.62 6.03 10.10
N ASN A 176 -20.91 7.11 10.82
CA ASN A 176 -21.92 7.12 11.89
C ASN A 176 -23.35 7.21 11.31
N LYS A 177 -24.37 7.46 12.13
CA LYS A 177 -25.77 7.55 11.65
C LYS A 177 -26.04 8.89 10.95
N GLU A 178 -25.20 9.87 11.22
CA GLU A 178 -25.22 11.24 10.72
C GLU A 178 -24.42 11.39 9.41
N GLY A 179 -23.85 10.31 8.89
CA GLY A 179 -23.05 10.32 7.66
C GLY A 179 -21.60 10.78 7.86
N GLN A 180 -21.14 11.03 9.08
CA GLN A 180 -19.78 11.49 9.35
C GLN A 180 -18.80 10.30 9.50
N VAL A 181 -17.56 10.52 9.07
CA VAL A 181 -16.49 9.53 9.19
C VAL A 181 -16.13 9.27 10.66
N MET A 182 -15.98 7.99 10.99
CA MET A 182 -15.63 7.54 12.34
C MET A 182 -14.14 7.18 12.45
N LYS A 183 -13.57 7.41 13.64
CA LYS A 183 -12.25 6.86 14.00
C LYS A 183 -12.26 5.33 13.90
N GLY A 184 -11.29 4.75 13.19
CA GLY A 184 -11.30 3.34 12.79
C GLY A 184 -11.33 2.35 13.94
N ASN A 185 -10.77 2.71 15.10
CA ASN A 185 -10.83 1.90 16.31
C ASN A 185 -12.23 1.86 16.96
N ARG A 186 -13.10 2.84 16.67
CA ARG A 186 -14.50 2.92 17.14
C ARG A 186 -15.46 2.15 16.24
N VAL A 187 -15.07 1.87 15.00
CA VAL A 187 -15.86 1.10 14.05
C VAL A 187 -15.69 -0.40 14.34
N LYS A 188 -16.80 -1.12 14.48
CA LYS A 188 -16.81 -2.58 14.76
C LYS A 188 -17.33 -3.34 13.55
N LYS A 189 -16.69 -4.46 13.22
CA LYS A 189 -17.08 -5.36 12.12
C LYS A 189 -18.56 -5.77 12.12
N THR A 190 -19.17 -5.93 13.30
CA THR A 190 -20.56 -6.38 13.45
C THR A 190 -21.57 -5.23 13.46
N LYS A 191 -21.11 -3.98 13.40
CA LYS A 191 -21.97 -2.80 13.46
C LYS A 191 -22.20 -2.25 12.05
N PRO A 192 -23.43 -1.78 11.75
CA PRO A 192 -23.77 -1.20 10.44
C PRO A 192 -22.82 -0.13 9.92
N ALA A 193 -22.18 0.64 10.81
CA ALA A 193 -21.17 1.64 10.47
C ALA A 193 -20.03 1.10 9.58
N ALA A 194 -19.64 -0.17 9.73
CA ALA A 194 -18.55 -0.77 8.96
C ALA A 194 -18.99 -1.35 7.61
N HIS A 195 -20.30 -1.42 7.36
CA HIS A 195 -20.88 -2.22 6.28
C HIS A 195 -21.08 -1.37 5.04
N PHE A 196 -20.38 -1.69 3.96
CA PHE A 196 -20.52 -1.03 2.67
C PHE A 196 -21.05 -1.99 1.61
N LEU A 197 -21.81 -1.46 0.67
CA LEU A 197 -22.23 -2.12 -0.55
C LEU A 197 -21.57 -1.40 -1.73
N PRO A 198 -20.55 -2.01 -2.37
CA PRO A 198 -20.01 -1.47 -3.60
C PRO A 198 -21.09 -1.47 -4.69
N LYS A 199 -21.24 -0.34 -5.38
CA LYS A 199 -22.04 -0.19 -6.59
C LYS A 199 -21.09 0.09 -7.76
N PRO A 200 -20.55 -0.95 -8.42
CA PRO A 200 -19.63 -0.79 -9.54
C PRO A 200 -20.30 -0.06 -10.69
N LEU A 201 -19.57 0.87 -11.30
CA LEU A 201 -19.97 1.58 -12.51
C LEU A 201 -19.31 0.92 -13.73
N GLU A 202 -17.99 0.83 -13.73
CA GLU A 202 -17.21 0.23 -14.80
C GLU A 202 -15.94 -0.43 -14.29
N VAL A 203 -15.34 -1.27 -15.15
CA VAL A 203 -14.04 -1.89 -14.91
C VAL A 203 -12.97 -1.04 -15.58
N ALA A 204 -11.87 -0.77 -14.88
CA ALA A 204 -10.78 0.04 -15.39
C ALA A 204 -9.41 -0.61 -15.11
N MET A 205 -8.46 -0.36 -16.00
CA MET A 205 -7.07 -0.79 -15.85
C MET A 205 -6.27 0.34 -15.20
N TYR A 206 -5.58 0.03 -14.11
CA TYR A 206 -4.76 0.97 -13.36
C TYR A 206 -3.31 0.55 -13.45
N ARG A 207 -2.40 1.53 -13.49
CA ARG A 207 -0.99 1.26 -13.19
C ARG A 207 -0.86 0.91 -11.70
N GLU A 208 0.03 -0.01 -11.36
CA GLU A 208 0.37 -0.26 -9.96
C GLU A 208 0.87 1.04 -9.28
N PRO A 209 0.23 1.52 -8.21
CA PRO A 209 0.67 2.73 -7.51
C PRO A 209 2.07 2.56 -6.90
N SER A 210 2.91 3.59 -7.03
CA SER A 210 4.24 3.62 -6.41
C SER A 210 4.11 3.68 -4.90
N LEU A 211 4.70 2.70 -4.20
CA LEU A 211 4.65 2.63 -2.73
C LEU A 211 5.68 3.58 -2.13
N HIS A 212 5.23 4.53 -1.31
CA HIS A 212 6.03 5.49 -0.55
C HIS A 212 6.05 5.15 0.93
N ASP A 213 7.10 5.59 1.63
CA ASP A 213 7.17 5.44 3.09
C ASP A 213 6.25 6.44 3.80
N VAL A 214 5.80 6.07 5.00
CA VAL A 214 4.95 6.94 5.82
C VAL A 214 5.78 8.12 6.30
N GLY A 215 5.38 9.35 5.94
CA GLY A 215 6.09 10.59 6.27
C GLY A 215 6.92 11.18 5.14
N GLU A 216 7.04 10.48 3.99
CA GLU A 216 7.61 11.08 2.80
C GLU A 216 6.62 12.10 2.22
N THR A 217 7.04 13.36 2.10
CA THR A 217 6.27 14.38 1.38
C THR A 217 6.68 14.38 -0.09
N VAL A 218 5.73 14.54 -1.00
CA VAL A 218 6.02 14.75 -2.43
C VAL A 218 7.07 15.87 -2.55
N PRO A 219 8.19 15.67 -3.25
CA PRO A 219 9.09 16.77 -3.58
C PRO A 219 8.28 17.81 -4.35
N LYS A 220 8.07 18.99 -3.74
CA LYS A 220 7.42 20.13 -4.39
C LYS A 220 8.33 20.53 -5.55
N ALA A 221 8.01 20.09 -6.76
CA ALA A 221 8.73 20.48 -7.96
C ALA A 221 8.64 22.00 -8.09
N GLY A 222 9.74 22.73 -7.83
CA GLY A 222 9.79 24.18 -8.10
C GLY A 222 10.66 25.09 -7.24
N VAL A 223 11.46 24.62 -6.28
CA VAL A 223 12.42 25.51 -5.59
C VAL A 223 13.86 25.06 -5.85
N THR A 224 14.48 25.70 -6.84
CA THR A 224 15.92 25.65 -7.07
C THR A 224 16.67 26.26 -5.89
N PRO A 225 17.63 25.57 -5.26
CA PRO A 225 18.60 26.22 -4.41
C PRO A 225 19.65 26.89 -5.31
N SER A 226 19.55 28.20 -5.48
CA SER A 226 20.58 29.03 -6.09
C SER A 226 21.86 28.98 -5.23
N LYS A 227 22.86 28.21 -5.68
CA LYS A 227 24.25 28.33 -5.22
C LYS A 227 24.86 29.59 -5.84
N SER A 228 25.08 30.63 -5.02
CA SER A 228 26.03 31.69 -5.34
C SER A 228 27.38 31.37 -4.70
N THR A 229 28.38 31.20 -5.56
CA THR A 229 29.81 31.12 -5.22
C THR A 229 30.45 32.43 -5.70
N SER A 230 30.93 33.25 -4.77
CA SER A 230 31.87 34.38 -5.01
C SER A 230 32.08 35.07 -3.66
N ALA A 231 33.23 35.55 -3.22
CA ALA A 231 34.61 35.50 -3.62
C ALA A 231 35.38 36.05 -2.39
N SER A 232 36.62 35.61 -2.19
CA SER A 232 37.51 36.03 -1.10
C SER A 232 37.96 37.50 -1.24
N ALA A 233 37.97 38.30 -0.18
CA ALA A 233 38.77 39.54 -0.04
C ALA A 233 38.92 39.93 1.46
N ILE A 234 40.10 39.77 2.07
CA ILE A 234 41.10 40.81 2.41
C ILE A 234 40.83 41.60 3.72
N MET A 235 41.60 41.21 4.74
CA MET A 235 42.35 41.95 5.78
C MET A 235 41.92 43.29 6.41
N ASN A 236 42.03 43.28 7.75
CA ASN A 236 42.62 44.27 8.67
C ASN A 236 41.92 45.61 9.00
N GLY A 237 41.75 45.83 10.31
CA GLY A 237 41.99 47.15 10.94
C GLY A 237 40.96 47.56 12.00
N GLY A 238 41.40 47.77 13.24
CA GLY A 238 40.73 48.67 14.19
C GLY A 238 40.55 48.18 15.63
N LYS A 239 41.51 48.48 16.52
CA LYS A 239 41.33 48.54 17.98
C LYS A 239 40.79 49.92 18.37
N PRO A 240 40.06 50.03 19.49
CA PRO A 240 40.37 51.09 20.45
C PRO A 240 40.60 50.56 21.88
N VAL A 241 41.47 51.30 22.58
CA VAL A 241 41.96 51.15 23.96
C VAL A 241 41.05 51.90 24.94
N ASN A 242 40.88 51.38 26.18
CA ASN A 242 40.96 52.14 27.45
C ASN A 242 40.85 51.16 28.65
N LYS A 243 41.95 50.92 29.38
CA LYS A 243 42.34 51.51 30.69
C LYS A 243 41.32 51.19 31.80
N CYS A 244 41.61 50.21 32.67
CA CYS A 244 42.43 50.27 33.89
C CYS A 244 41.61 50.55 35.16
N LYS A 245 41.76 49.62 36.12
CA LYS A 245 41.22 49.53 37.47
C LYS A 245 41.65 50.72 38.36
N THR A 246 40.83 51.07 39.35
CA THR A 246 41.21 51.25 40.77
C THR A 246 39.93 51.30 41.62
N THR A 247 39.91 50.49 42.70
CA THR A 247 38.91 50.34 43.78
C THR A 247 37.50 49.88 43.42
#